data_AF-A0A8J6R8D3-F1
#
_entry.id   AF-A0A8J6R8D3-F1
#
_cell.length_a   1.000
_cell.length_b   1.000
_cell.length_c   1.000
_cell.angle_alpha   90.00
_cell.angle_beta   90.00
_cell.angle_gamma   90.00
#
_symmetry.space_group_name_H-M   'P 1'
#
loop_
_entity.id
_entity.type
_entity.pdbx_description
1 polymer ?
#
loop_
_entity_poly.entity_id
_entity_poly.type
_entity_poly.pdbx_seq_one_letter_code
_entity_poly.pdbx_strand_id
1 'polypeptide(L)'
;MTLEWRIGFMQQISGRSISLFLGVAMVVYSSLGQRVLSRYLALACLVGGVLFLLSGVIVIRDGLVLQNQALSTIKSEATEIRSQLQTAQVNPNLPPEVTPQRVEEALGQLEIQAEALSQNARSSTTQSMMSVLSTHVVIGLGLLALGRVAIKHNH
;
A
#
# COMPACT_ATOMS: atom_id res chain seq x y z
N MET A 1 2.25 -1.99 -14.49
CA MET A 1 2.42 -3.44 -14.27
C MET A 1 3.44 -3.81 -13.19
N THR A 2 4.67 -3.26 -13.18
CA THR A 2 5.70 -3.64 -12.16
C THR A 2 5.37 -3.19 -10.73
N LEU A 3 4.67 -2.06 -10.57
CA LEU A 3 4.34 -1.49 -9.25
C LEU A 3 3.14 -2.20 -8.57
N GLU A 4 2.09 -2.52 -9.34
CA GLU A 4 0.91 -3.26 -8.83
C GLU A 4 1.27 -4.66 -8.34
N TRP A 5 2.12 -5.39 -9.08
CA TRP A 5 2.60 -6.69 -8.65
C TRP A 5 3.40 -6.62 -7.34
N ARG A 6 4.24 -5.59 -7.19
CA ARG A 6 4.99 -5.33 -5.94
C ARG A 6 4.08 -5.11 -4.75
N ILE A 7 3.00 -4.36 -4.93
CA ILE A 7 2.04 -4.04 -3.87
C ILE A 7 1.21 -5.26 -3.51
N GLY A 8 0.70 -6.01 -4.51
CA GLY A 8 -0.03 -7.25 -4.27
C GLY A 8 0.84 -8.29 -3.54
N PHE A 9 2.12 -8.40 -3.91
CA PHE A 9 3.08 -9.24 -3.21
C PHE A 9 3.32 -8.80 -1.76
N MET A 10 3.50 -7.50 -1.51
CA MET A 10 3.64 -6.95 -0.16
C MET A 10 2.38 -7.17 0.69
N GLN A 11 1.19 -7.04 0.12
CA GLN A 11 -0.07 -7.33 0.81
C GLN A 11 -0.17 -8.82 1.18
N GLN A 12 0.20 -9.73 0.27
CA GLN A 12 0.17 -11.17 0.53
C GLN A 12 1.20 -11.59 1.59
N ILE A 13 2.41 -11.02 1.57
CA ILE A 13 3.41 -11.22 2.61
C ILE A 13 2.90 -10.67 3.94
N SER A 14 2.34 -9.46 3.96
CA SER A 14 1.81 -8.84 5.18
C SER A 14 0.66 -9.63 5.79
N GLY A 15 -0.21 -10.23 4.96
CA GLY A 15 -1.31 -11.06 5.45
C GLY A 15 -0.84 -12.39 6.05
N ARG A 16 0.26 -12.96 5.54
CA ARG A 16 0.79 -14.27 5.99
C ARG A 16 1.90 -14.15 7.04
N SER A 17 2.47 -12.97 7.23
CA SER A 17 3.59 -12.74 8.15
C SER A 17 3.21 -12.85 9.61
N ILE A 18 1.93 -12.64 9.98
CA ILE A 18 1.44 -12.88 11.35
C ILE A 18 1.56 -14.35 11.73
N SER A 19 1.15 -15.27 10.85
CA SER A 19 1.26 -16.70 11.10
C SER A 19 2.72 -17.16 11.19
N LEU A 20 3.58 -16.62 10.32
CA LEU A 20 5.03 -16.85 10.39
C LEU A 20 5.64 -16.30 11.69
N PHE A 21 5.24 -15.11 12.11
CA PHE A 21 5.68 -14.51 13.36
C PHE A 21 5.32 -15.39 14.57
N LEU A 22 4.07 -15.88 14.61
CA LEU A 22 3.63 -16.80 15.66
C LEU A 22 4.44 -18.11 15.65
N GLY A 23 4.70 -18.66 14.47
CA GLY A 23 5.54 -19.86 14.32
C GLY A 23 6.96 -19.62 14.84
N VAL A 24 7.58 -18.50 14.46
CA VAL A 24 8.91 -18.12 14.97
C VAL A 24 8.89 -17.96 16.48
N ALA A 25 7.87 -17.32 17.05
CA ALA A 25 7.74 -17.17 18.50
C ALA A 25 7.67 -18.53 19.22
N MET A 26 6.92 -19.50 18.68
CA MET A 26 6.85 -20.86 19.22
C MET A 26 8.20 -21.58 19.15
N VAL A 27 8.92 -21.47 18.03
CA VAL A 27 10.25 -22.10 17.90
C VAL A 27 11.26 -21.46 18.85
N VAL A 28 11.25 -20.13 18.98
CA VAL A 28 12.08 -19.42 19.96
C VAL A 28 11.80 -19.96 21.36
N TYR A 29 10.53 -20.02 21.75
CA TYR A 29 10.11 -20.50 23.07
C TYR A 29 10.54 -21.95 23.32
N SER A 30 10.33 -22.85 22.35
CA SER A 30 10.76 -24.25 22.46
C SER A 30 12.28 -24.41 22.51
N SER A 31 13.04 -23.50 21.89
CA SER A 31 14.50 -23.56 21.82
C SER A 31 15.23 -22.99 23.04
N LEU A 32 14.52 -22.40 24.01
CA LEU A 32 15.11 -21.78 25.21
C LEU A 32 15.99 -22.74 26.04
N GLY A 33 15.78 -24.05 25.93
CA GLY A 33 16.63 -25.07 26.57
C GLY A 33 17.97 -25.33 25.88
N GLN A 34 18.15 -24.93 24.62
CA GLN A 34 19.37 -25.14 23.83
C GLN A 34 20.09 -23.80 23.59
N ARG A 35 21.11 -23.50 24.40
CA ARG A 35 21.84 -22.21 24.38
C ARG A 35 22.37 -21.80 23.01
N VAL A 36 22.93 -22.73 22.23
CA VAL A 36 23.51 -22.42 20.92
C VAL A 36 22.41 -22.07 19.91
N LEU A 37 21.37 -22.90 19.81
CA LEU A 37 20.26 -22.70 18.89
C LEU A 37 19.46 -21.43 19.22
N SER A 38 19.16 -21.22 20.51
CA SER A 38 18.47 -20.02 21.00
C SER A 38 19.25 -18.73 20.66
N ARG A 39 20.59 -18.75 20.71
CA ARG A 39 21.42 -17.58 20.35
C ARG A 39 21.34 -17.24 18.86
N TYR A 40 21.38 -18.25 17.98
CA TYR A 40 21.23 -18.03 16.53
C TYR A 40 19.81 -17.55 16.17
N LEU A 41 18.78 -18.15 16.78
CA LEU A 41 17.40 -17.70 16.60
C LEU A 41 17.19 -16.26 17.10
N ALA A 42 17.80 -15.89 18.23
CA ALA A 42 17.69 -14.56 18.77
C ALA A 42 18.31 -13.50 17.85
N LEU A 43 19.47 -13.79 17.27
CA LEU A 43 20.10 -12.93 16.26
C LEU A 43 19.25 -12.84 14.99
N ALA A 44 18.70 -13.96 14.53
CA ALA A 44 17.79 -13.98 13.39
C ALA A 44 16.52 -13.14 13.64
N CYS A 45 15.95 -13.19 14.85
CA CYS A 45 14.83 -12.35 15.24
C CYS A 45 15.20 -10.86 15.30
N LEU A 46 16.37 -10.52 15.83
CA LEU A 46 16.85 -9.13 15.85
C LEU A 46 17.02 -8.57 14.43
N VAL A 47 17.74 -9.30 13.57
CA VAL A 47 17.96 -8.89 12.18
C VAL A 47 16.63 -8.84 11.42
N GLY A 48 15.79 -9.85 11.56
CA GLY A 48 14.47 -9.92 10.94
C GLY A 48 13.57 -8.77 11.38
N GLY A 49 13.56 -8.43 12.66
CA GLY A 49 12.78 -7.31 13.20
C GLY A 49 13.21 -5.96 12.62
N VAL A 50 14.53 -5.71 12.50
CA VAL A 50 15.04 -4.49 11.84
C VAL A 50 14.66 -4.47 10.37
N LEU A 51 14.82 -5.58 9.64
CA LEU A 51 14.46 -5.67 8.22
C LEU A 51 12.96 -5.41 8.00
N PHE A 52 12.10 -5.92 8.89
CA PHE A 52 10.66 -5.67 8.85
C PHE A 52 10.32 -4.19 9.08
N LEU A 53 10.99 -3.51 10.00
CA LEU A 53 10.77 -2.09 10.21
C LEU A 53 11.25 -1.25 9.00
N LEU A 54 12.39 -1.62 8.41
CA LEU A 54 12.92 -0.97 7.21
C LEU A 54 12.04 -1.20 5.97
N SER A 55 11.48 -2.40 5.80
CA SER A 55 10.57 -2.67 4.67
C SER A 55 9.28 -1.85 4.76
N GLY A 56 8.81 -1.53 5.98
CA GLY A 56 7.68 -0.62 6.18
C GLY A 56 7.88 0.76 5.53
N VAL A 57 9.11 1.31 5.58
CA VAL A 57 9.44 2.60 4.94
C VAL A 57 9.32 2.51 3.41
N ILE A 58 9.72 1.38 2.82
CA ILE A 58 9.61 1.15 1.37
C ILE A 58 8.14 1.11 0.95
N VAL A 59 7.28 0.47 1.75
CA VAL A 59 5.83 0.40 1.47
C VAL A 59 5.18 1.79 1.52
N ILE A 60 5.58 2.66 2.45
CA ILE A 60 5.10 4.06 2.48
C ILE A 60 5.47 4.78 1.19
N ARG A 61 6.74 4.68 0.80
CA ARG A 61 7.22 5.33 -0.43
C ARG A 61 6.47 4.83 -1.66
N ASP A 62 6.38 3.51 -1.83
CA ASP A 62 5.74 2.92 -3.00
C ASP A 62 4.24 3.25 -3.04
N GLY A 63 3.55 3.30 -1.88
CA GLY A 63 2.16 3.74 -1.80
C GLY A 63 1.93 5.22 -2.14
N LEU A 64 2.83 6.12 -1.71
CA LEU A 64 2.76 7.54 -2.10
C LEU A 64 2.99 7.72 -3.61
N VAL A 65 3.92 6.96 -4.19
CA VAL A 65 4.18 6.99 -5.64
C VAL A 65 2.96 6.49 -6.41
N LEU A 66 2.34 5.39 -5.97
CA LEU A 66 1.14 4.85 -6.61
C LEU A 66 -0.04 5.84 -6.52
N GLN A 67 -0.24 6.46 -5.35
CA GLN A 67 -1.27 7.49 -5.16
C GLN A 67 -1.06 8.66 -6.14
N ASN A 68 0.17 9.15 -6.28
CA ASN A 68 0.48 10.24 -7.21
C ASN A 68 0.31 9.83 -8.68
N GLN A 69 0.68 8.61 -9.05
CA GLN A 69 0.46 8.10 -10.41
C GLN A 69 -1.03 7.99 -10.75
N ALA A 70 -1.84 7.44 -9.84
CA ALA A 70 -3.29 7.34 -10.01
C ALA A 70 -3.93 8.73 -10.16
N LEU A 71 -3.57 9.68 -9.29
CA LEU A 71 -4.07 11.06 -9.39
C LEU A 71 -3.63 11.75 -10.69
N SER A 72 -2.40 11.53 -11.14
CA SER A 72 -1.92 12.12 -12.40
C SER A 72 -2.67 11.55 -13.62
N THR A 73 -2.97 10.25 -13.60
CA THR A 73 -3.69 9.56 -14.68
C THR A 73 -5.13 10.03 -14.74
N ILE A 74 -5.83 10.06 -13.60
CA ILE A 74 -7.20 10.59 -13.49
C ILE A 74 -7.26 12.03 -13.98
N LYS A 75 -6.29 12.87 -13.60
CA LYS A 75 -6.24 14.27 -14.03
C LYS A 75 -5.98 14.39 -15.54
N SER A 76 -5.09 13.55 -16.09
CA SER A 76 -4.78 13.54 -17.52
C SER A 76 -6.01 13.14 -18.34
N GLU A 77 -6.67 12.04 -17.97
CA GLU A 77 -7.88 11.56 -18.63
C GLU A 77 -9.02 12.57 -18.53
N ALA A 78 -9.23 13.16 -17.34
CA ALA A 78 -10.25 14.22 -17.17
C ALA A 78 -9.95 15.45 -18.03
N THR A 79 -8.68 15.84 -18.17
CA THR A 79 -8.27 16.98 -19.02
C THR A 79 -8.45 16.68 -20.50
N GLU A 80 -8.12 15.46 -20.92
CA GLU A 80 -8.28 15.01 -22.30
C GLU A 80 -9.76 14.95 -22.69
N ILE A 81 -10.61 14.33 -21.86
CA ILE A 81 -12.06 14.26 -22.08
C ILE A 81 -12.66 15.67 -22.08
N ARG A 82 -12.26 16.56 -21.15
CA ARG A 82 -12.69 17.96 -21.14
C ARG A 82 -12.32 18.69 -22.44
N SER A 83 -11.10 18.50 -22.94
CA SER A 83 -10.64 19.08 -24.21
C SER A 83 -11.46 18.56 -25.39
N GLN A 84 -11.77 17.26 -25.42
CA GLN A 84 -12.61 16.65 -26.44
C GLN A 84 -14.05 17.19 -26.42
N LEU A 85 -14.65 17.35 -25.23
CA LEU A 85 -16.00 17.96 -25.10
C LEU A 85 -16.01 19.44 -25.50
N GLN A 86 -14.99 20.21 -25.14
CA GLN A 86 -14.86 21.62 -25.56
C GLN A 86 -14.68 21.74 -27.08
N THR A 87 -13.85 20.88 -27.67
CA THR A 87 -13.66 20.85 -29.13
C THR A 87 -14.94 20.43 -29.86
N ALA A 88 -15.69 19.48 -29.28
CA ALA A 88 -17.00 19.10 -29.80
C ALA A 88 -17.98 20.28 -29.76
N GLN A 89 -17.98 21.08 -28.69
CA GLN A 89 -18.85 22.27 -28.53
C GLN A 89 -18.62 23.36 -29.60
N VAL A 90 -17.39 23.48 -30.12
CA VAL A 90 -16.99 24.48 -31.13
C VAL A 90 -17.17 23.96 -32.56
N ASN A 91 -17.50 22.68 -32.74
CA ASN A 91 -17.58 22.03 -34.04
C ASN A 91 -18.94 22.32 -34.73
N PRO A 92 -18.98 22.99 -35.89
CA PRO A 92 -20.23 23.46 -36.49
C PRO A 92 -21.13 22.36 -37.09
N ASN A 93 -20.69 21.09 -37.09
CA ASN A 93 -21.40 19.93 -37.63
C ASN A 93 -21.93 18.98 -36.53
N LEU A 94 -22.31 19.50 -35.38
CA LEU A 94 -22.87 18.70 -34.30
C LEU A 94 -24.24 18.10 -34.70
N PRO A 95 -24.48 16.80 -34.44
CA PRO A 95 -25.82 16.23 -34.50
C PRO A 95 -26.80 17.04 -33.62
N PRO A 96 -28.06 17.24 -34.05
CA PRO A 96 -29.04 18.07 -33.34
C PRO A 96 -29.36 17.62 -31.91
N GLU A 97 -28.97 16.41 -31.52
CA GLU A 97 -29.08 15.88 -30.16
C GLU A 97 -28.02 16.40 -29.18
N VAL A 98 -26.91 16.97 -29.66
CA VAL A 98 -25.84 17.50 -28.81
C VAL A 98 -26.08 18.99 -28.55
N THR A 99 -26.88 19.29 -27.53
CA THR A 99 -27.09 20.68 -27.08
C THR A 99 -25.97 21.16 -26.14
N PRO A 100 -25.69 22.47 -26.09
CA PRO A 100 -24.69 23.04 -25.19
C PRO A 100 -24.94 22.67 -23.71
N GLN A 101 -26.21 22.60 -23.30
CA GLN A 101 -26.62 22.19 -21.96
C GLN A 101 -26.27 20.72 -21.64
N ARG A 102 -26.39 19.79 -22.60
CA ARG A 102 -25.97 18.40 -22.41
C ARG A 102 -24.46 18.26 -22.24
N VAL A 103 -23.69 19.11 -22.92
CA VAL A 103 -22.22 19.16 -22.79
C VAL A 103 -21.81 19.73 -21.42
N GLU A 104 -22.51 20.75 -20.93
CA GLU A 104 -22.25 21.35 -19.62
C GLU A 104 -22.61 20.39 -18.47
N GLU A 105 -23.74 19.66 -18.57
CA GLU A 105 -24.08 18.57 -17.65
C GLU A 105 -23.04 17.44 -17.68
N ALA A 106 -22.57 17.03 -18.86
CA ALA A 106 -21.55 16.00 -19.00
C ALA A 106 -20.20 16.43 -18.39
N LEU A 107 -19.81 17.70 -18.54
CA LEU A 107 -18.63 18.27 -17.89
C LEU A 107 -18.76 18.27 -16.36
N GLY A 108 -19.92 18.67 -15.83
CA GLY A 108 -20.19 18.63 -14.38
C GLY A 108 -20.16 17.21 -13.82
N GLN A 109 -20.73 16.24 -14.54
CA GLN A 109 -20.67 14.82 -14.15
C GLN A 109 -19.24 14.26 -14.21
N LEU A 110 -18.45 14.67 -15.19
CA LEU A 110 -17.04 14.28 -15.29
C LEU A 110 -16.22 14.81 -14.12
N GLU A 111 -16.40 16.06 -13.71
CA GLU A 111 -15.73 16.63 -12.53
C GLU A 111 -16.10 15.88 -11.25
N ILE A 112 -17.39 15.60 -11.02
CA ILE A 112 -17.85 14.82 -9.86
C ILE A 112 -17.26 13.41 -9.84
N GLN A 113 -17.24 12.72 -10.98
CA GLN A 113 -16.66 11.38 -11.09
C GLN A 113 -15.14 11.39 -10.88
N ALA A 114 -14.43 12.35 -11.48
CA ALA A 114 -12.99 12.49 -11.32
C ALA A 114 -12.61 12.79 -9.86
N GLU A 115 -13.41 13.59 -9.15
CA GLU A 115 -13.22 13.89 -7.74
C GLU A 115 -13.51 12.67 -6.85
N ALA A 116 -14.59 11.94 -7.11
CA ALA A 116 -14.92 10.70 -6.40
C ALA A 116 -13.84 9.62 -6.61
N LEU A 117 -13.35 9.43 -7.84
CA LEU A 117 -12.25 8.52 -8.16
C LEU A 117 -10.95 8.95 -7.46
N SER A 118 -10.64 10.24 -7.45
CA SER A 118 -9.47 10.78 -6.76
C SER A 118 -9.53 10.57 -5.24
N GLN A 119 -10.69 10.80 -4.63
CA GLN A 119 -10.90 10.56 -3.20
C GLN A 119 -10.82 9.07 -2.85
N ASN A 120 -11.43 8.20 -3.66
CA ASN A 120 -11.36 6.76 -3.47
C ASN A 120 -9.94 6.23 -3.62
N ALA A 121 -9.18 6.69 -4.62
CA ALA A 121 -7.78 6.34 -4.81
C ALA A 121 -6.93 6.75 -3.60
N ARG A 122 -7.14 7.97 -3.06
CA ARG A 122 -6.46 8.42 -1.84
C ARG A 122 -6.82 7.58 -0.63
N SER A 123 -8.11 7.35 -0.39
CA SER A 123 -8.62 6.59 0.75
C SER A 123 -8.16 5.13 0.73
N SER A 124 -8.36 4.42 -0.38
CA SER A 124 -7.97 3.02 -0.56
C SER A 124 -6.47 2.79 -0.39
N THR A 125 -5.65 3.69 -0.97
CA THR A 125 -4.19 3.63 -0.83
C THR A 125 -3.78 3.87 0.62
N THR A 126 -4.37 4.87 1.30
CA THR A 126 -4.07 5.18 2.71
C THR A 126 -4.44 4.03 3.63
N GLN A 127 -5.62 3.43 3.45
CA GLN A 127 -6.09 2.29 4.24
C GLN A 127 -5.18 1.07 4.06
N SER A 128 -4.78 0.80 2.81
CA SER A 128 -3.84 -0.29 2.49
C SER A 128 -2.47 -0.06 3.13
N MET A 129 -1.94 1.16 3.05
CA MET A 129 -0.66 1.51 3.68
C MET A 129 -0.72 1.35 5.19
N MET A 130 -1.79 1.81 5.83
CA MET A 130 -1.97 1.75 7.28
C MET A 130 -2.12 0.31 7.79
N SER A 131 -2.83 -0.54 7.05
CA SER A 131 -2.95 -1.97 7.35
C SER A 131 -1.61 -2.70 7.26
N VAL A 132 -0.81 -2.44 6.21
CA VAL A 132 0.50 -3.08 6.05
C VAL A 132 1.51 -2.57 7.09
N LEU A 133 1.50 -1.26 7.38
CA LEU A 133 2.39 -0.64 8.36
C LEU A 133 2.14 -1.11 9.79
N SER A 134 0.87 -1.12 10.21
CA SER A 134 0.50 -1.60 11.56
C SER A 134 1.00 -3.03 11.79
N THR A 135 0.77 -3.91 10.81
CA THR A 135 1.26 -5.29 10.86
C THR A 135 2.79 -5.37 10.91
N HIS A 136 3.49 -4.59 10.07
CA HIS A 136 4.94 -4.59 10.04
C HIS A 136 5.57 -4.07 11.33
N VAL A 137 5.01 -3.01 11.92
CA VAL A 137 5.49 -2.45 13.19
C VAL A 137 5.29 -3.44 14.32
N VAL A 138 4.12 -4.07 14.42
CA VAL A 138 3.82 -5.07 15.47
C VAL A 138 4.77 -6.26 15.37
N ILE A 139 4.94 -6.83 14.16
CA ILE A 139 5.85 -7.96 13.95
C ILE A 139 7.30 -7.56 14.19
N GLY A 140 7.73 -6.41 13.67
CA GLY A 140 9.09 -5.91 13.83
C GLY A 140 9.47 -5.71 15.29
N LEU A 141 8.63 -5.02 16.06
CA LEU A 141 8.82 -4.83 17.50
C LEU A 141 8.75 -6.16 18.27
N GLY A 142 7.82 -7.05 17.89
CA GLY A 142 7.68 -8.37 18.48
C GLY A 142 8.94 -9.22 18.31
N LEU A 143 9.53 -9.22 17.11
CA LEU A 143 10.77 -9.95 16.82
C LEU A 143 11.97 -9.39 17.60
N LEU A 144 12.07 -8.06 17.70
CA LEU A 144 13.12 -7.42 18.51
C LEU A 144 12.98 -7.77 20.00
N ALA A 145 11.75 -7.78 20.52
CA ALA A 145 11.47 -8.17 21.90
C ALA A 145 11.82 -9.64 22.16
N LEU A 146 11.39 -10.55 21.28
CA LEU A 146 11.71 -11.97 21.37
C LEU A 146 13.21 -12.24 21.31
N GLY A 147 13.92 -11.59 20.38
CA GLY A 147 15.37 -11.69 20.27
C GLY A 147 16.09 -11.22 21.55
N ARG A 148 15.65 -10.10 22.14
CA ARG A 148 16.19 -9.63 23.43
C ARG A 148 15.92 -10.60 24.58
N VAL A 149 14.70 -11.14 24.66
CA VAL A 149 14.33 -12.11 25.71
C VAL A 149 15.18 -13.38 25.60
N ALA A 150 15.34 -13.92 24.39
CA ALA A 150 16.14 -15.12 24.15
C ALA A 150 17.63 -14.92 24.49
N ILE A 151 18.20 -13.74 24.21
CA ILE A 151 19.57 -13.40 24.64
C ILE A 151 19.67 -13.31 26.16
N LYS A 152 18.72 -12.63 26.82
CA LYS A 152 18.71 -12.46 28.28
C LYS A 152 18.60 -13.81 29.01
N HIS A 153 17.84 -14.75 28.48
CA HIS A 153 17.67 -16.08 29.06
C HIS A 153 18.91 -16.99 28.92
N ASN A 154 19.77 -16.73 27.93
CA ASN A 154 20.98 -17.51 27.70
C ASN A 154 22.23 -17.02 28.46
N HIS A 155 22.13 -15.86 29.12
CA HIS A 155 23.14 -15.30 30.01
C HIS A 155 22.86 -15.69 31.47
#